data_AF-M0HSF9-F1
#
_entry.id   AF-M0HSF9-F1
#
_cell.length_a   1.000
_cell.length_b   1.000
_cell.length_c   1.000
_cell.angle_alpha   90.00
_cell.angle_beta   90.00
_cell.angle_gamma   90.00
#
_symmetry.space_group_name_H-M   'P 1'
#
loop_
_entity.id
_entity.type
_entity.pdbx_description
1 polymer ?
#
loop_
_entity_poly.entity_id
_entity_poly.type
_entity_poly.pdbx_seq_one_letter_code
_entity_poly.pdbx_strand_id
1 'polypeptide(L)'
;MTDERETTATGSDEVGPDHPGTIASGIEGGCPDKTRFLLDVMLGKLATYLRMCGYDTAYALDEHDTDPGDSTLLDRAAEESRVLLTRDVSLAERASRSVLVASKRPLHQLRELESVGFDIALDEEPTRCGVCNGPVEELGDDAPIPEYAPSDGETRLWRCRDCGQVFWRGSHWRDVESRLNEL
;
A
#
# COMPACT_ATOMS: atom_id res chain seq x y z
N MET A 1 26.19 -21.87 3.38
CA MET A 1 25.62 -22.26 4.69
C MET A 1 25.22 -20.97 5.37
N THR A 2 24.01 -20.94 5.97
CA THR A 2 23.08 -19.80 6.22
C THR A 2 22.23 -19.50 4.99
N ASP A 3 21.02 -20.04 4.75
CA ASP A 3 19.94 -20.61 5.58
C ASP A 3 19.46 -19.70 6.70
N GLU A 4 18.72 -18.66 6.29
CA GLU A 4 17.92 -17.81 7.18
C GLU A 4 16.44 -17.90 6.80
N ARG A 5 15.79 -18.90 7.40
CA ARG A 5 14.49 -18.82 8.07
C ARG A 5 13.35 -18.21 7.27
N GLU A 6 12.73 -19.08 6.51
CA GLU A 6 11.30 -19.13 6.22
C GLU A 6 10.49 -18.74 7.47
N THR A 7 9.96 -17.51 7.49
CA THR A 7 9.00 -17.07 8.50
C THR A 7 7.61 -17.21 7.88
N THR A 8 7.11 -18.45 7.81
CA THR A 8 5.69 -18.70 7.63
C THR A 8 4.97 -18.17 8.87
N ALA A 9 4.50 -16.93 8.78
CA ALA A 9 3.66 -16.33 9.80
C ALA A 9 2.29 -17.02 9.77
N THR A 10 2.21 -18.17 10.45
CA THR A 10 0.96 -18.83 10.86
C THR A 10 0.38 -18.03 12.03
N GLY A 11 0.02 -16.78 11.78
CA GLY A 11 -0.92 -16.05 12.63
C GLY A 11 -2.32 -16.41 12.17
N SER A 12 -3.21 -16.85 13.07
CA SER A 12 -4.59 -17.09 12.70
C SER A 12 -5.20 -15.77 12.20
N ASP A 13 -5.68 -15.77 10.96
CA ASP A 13 -6.39 -14.62 10.37
C ASP A 13 -7.84 -14.59 10.86
N GLU A 14 -8.03 -14.92 12.14
CA GLU A 14 -9.34 -14.96 12.77
C GLU A 14 -9.81 -13.53 12.97
N VAL A 15 -10.68 -13.14 12.06
CA VAL A 15 -11.55 -11.98 12.17
C VAL A 15 -12.52 -12.24 13.32
N GLY A 16 -12.64 -11.29 14.25
CA GLY A 16 -13.54 -11.43 15.39
C GLY A 16 -14.99 -11.65 14.94
N PRO A 17 -15.80 -12.40 15.71
CA PRO A 17 -17.16 -12.78 15.29
C PRO A 17 -18.09 -11.59 15.04
N ASP A 18 -17.79 -10.44 15.64
CA ASP A 18 -18.59 -9.21 15.53
C ASP A 18 -18.11 -8.27 14.40
N HIS A 19 -17.04 -8.60 13.67
CA HIS A 19 -16.57 -7.78 12.55
C HIS A 19 -17.44 -8.07 11.32
N PRO A 20 -17.98 -7.05 10.65
CA PRO A 20 -18.96 -7.24 9.57
C PRO A 20 -18.36 -7.68 8.23
N GLY A 21 -17.11 -8.19 8.24
CA GLY A 21 -16.33 -8.45 7.02
C GLY A 21 -15.85 -7.18 6.30
N THR A 22 -15.43 -7.35 5.05
CA THR A 22 -15.00 -6.24 4.19
C THR A 22 -16.20 -5.51 3.61
N ILE A 23 -16.24 -4.18 3.76
CA ILE A 23 -17.36 -3.35 3.30
C ILE A 23 -16.81 -2.09 2.64
N ALA A 24 -17.17 -1.84 1.39
CA ALA A 24 -17.00 -0.55 0.74
C ALA A 24 -18.25 0.33 0.94
N SER A 25 -18.06 1.57 1.39
CA SER A 25 -19.12 2.54 1.63
C SER A 25 -18.84 3.84 0.87
N GLY A 26 -19.83 4.34 0.12
CA GLY A 26 -19.68 5.58 -0.66
C GLY A 26 -18.71 5.49 -1.84
N ILE A 27 -18.32 4.27 -2.26
CA ILE A 27 -17.45 4.01 -3.40
C ILE A 27 -17.80 2.66 -4.04
N GLU A 28 -17.75 2.58 -5.37
CA GLU A 28 -18.10 1.37 -6.16
C GLU A 28 -16.85 0.61 -6.66
N GLY A 29 -15.67 0.94 -6.12
CA GLY A 29 -14.37 0.48 -6.61
C GLY A 29 -13.56 1.59 -7.29
N GLY A 30 -12.48 1.23 -7.99
CA GLY A 30 -11.70 2.17 -8.77
C GLY A 30 -10.32 1.69 -9.18
N CYS A 31 -9.63 2.53 -9.95
CA CYS A 31 -8.34 2.25 -10.57
C CYS A 31 -7.24 3.23 -10.07
N PRO A 32 -5.95 2.87 -10.20
CA PRO A 32 -4.82 3.65 -9.64
C PRO A 32 -4.78 5.14 -10.04
N ASP A 33 -5.18 5.49 -11.26
CA ASP A 33 -5.15 6.86 -11.78
C ASP A 33 -6.30 7.75 -11.29
N LYS A 34 -7.36 7.18 -10.70
CA LYS A 34 -8.59 7.91 -10.31
C LYS A 34 -8.91 7.82 -8.82
N THR A 35 -8.27 6.91 -8.11
CA THR A 35 -8.54 6.67 -6.69
C THR A 35 -7.33 7.07 -5.87
N ARG A 36 -7.61 7.82 -4.80
CA ARG A 36 -6.64 8.15 -3.77
C ARG A 36 -7.08 7.54 -2.45
N PHE A 37 -6.16 6.93 -1.73
CA PHE A 37 -6.41 6.31 -0.44
C PHE A 37 -5.79 7.13 0.69
N LEU A 38 -6.44 7.06 1.86
CA LEU A 38 -5.87 7.41 3.15
C LEU A 38 -5.98 6.18 4.06
N LEU A 39 -4.86 5.71 4.59
CA LEU A 39 -4.81 4.54 5.47
C LEU A 39 -4.56 4.99 6.90
N ASP A 40 -5.31 4.42 7.84
CA ASP A 40 -5.01 4.56 9.27
C ASP A 40 -3.70 3.85 9.67
N VAL A 41 -3.31 3.99 10.93
CA VAL A 41 -2.08 3.42 11.50
C VAL A 41 -2.04 1.88 11.51
N MET A 42 -3.15 1.18 11.28
CA MET A 42 -3.20 -0.28 11.28
C MET A 42 -2.78 -0.90 9.93
N LEU A 43 -2.68 -0.09 8.89
CA LEU A 43 -2.55 -0.56 7.50
C LEU A 43 -1.21 -0.19 6.84
N GLY A 44 -0.15 0.08 7.62
CA GLY A 44 1.13 0.56 7.08
C GLY A 44 1.76 -0.33 5.98
N LYS A 45 1.70 -1.66 6.10
CA LYS A 45 2.19 -2.56 5.03
C LYS A 45 1.31 -2.53 3.78
N LEU A 46 0.00 -2.37 3.96
CA LEU A 46 -0.94 -2.23 2.84
C LEU A 46 -0.67 -0.94 2.08
N ALA A 47 -0.27 0.14 2.78
CA ALA A 47 0.12 1.39 2.14
C ALA A 47 1.26 1.19 1.14
N THR A 48 2.30 0.48 1.54
CA THR A 48 3.42 0.15 0.64
C THR A 48 2.95 -0.61 -0.59
N TYR A 49 2.11 -1.63 -0.42
CA TYR A 49 1.65 -2.43 -1.56
C TYR A 49 0.72 -1.67 -2.50
N LEU A 50 -0.20 -0.85 -1.99
CA LEU A 50 -1.06 -0.02 -2.84
C LEU A 50 -0.24 1.00 -3.65
N ARG A 51 0.83 1.56 -3.07
CA ARG A 51 1.78 2.42 -3.79
C ARG A 51 2.53 1.66 -4.89
N MET A 52 2.91 0.40 -4.63
CA MET A 52 3.51 -0.47 -5.65
C MET A 52 2.52 -0.82 -6.78
N CYS A 53 1.22 -0.83 -6.48
CA CYS A 53 0.13 -0.96 -7.45
C CYS A 53 -0.25 0.38 -8.12
N GLY A 54 0.53 1.45 -7.91
CA GLY A 54 0.33 2.74 -8.55
C GLY A 54 -0.66 3.69 -7.86
N TYR A 55 -1.36 3.27 -6.81
CA TYR A 55 -2.31 4.13 -6.11
C TYR A 55 -1.61 5.23 -5.33
N ASP A 56 -2.12 6.46 -5.46
CA ASP A 56 -1.81 7.55 -4.52
C ASP A 56 -2.40 7.19 -3.14
N THR A 57 -1.51 6.78 -2.24
CA THR A 57 -1.88 6.20 -0.94
C THR A 57 -1.16 6.94 0.18
N ALA A 58 -1.87 7.87 0.81
CA ALA A 58 -1.42 8.50 2.04
C ALA A 58 -1.59 7.53 3.21
N TYR A 59 -0.65 7.55 4.14
CA TYR A 59 -0.68 6.78 5.37
C TYR A 59 -0.64 7.74 6.57
N ALA A 60 -1.40 7.43 7.62
CA ALA A 60 -1.55 8.28 8.79
C ALA A 60 -0.22 8.72 9.42
N LEU A 61 0.83 7.89 9.33
CA LEU A 61 2.16 8.22 9.88
C LEU A 61 3.16 8.75 8.85
N ASP A 62 2.74 9.08 7.62
CA ASP A 62 3.65 9.74 6.66
C ASP A 62 4.04 11.15 7.16
N GLU A 63 3.14 11.83 7.87
CA GLU A 63 3.28 13.22 8.33
C GLU A 63 3.21 13.37 9.85
N HIS A 64 2.99 12.26 10.57
CA HIS A 64 2.81 12.25 12.02
C HIS A 64 3.63 11.14 12.66
N ASP A 65 4.30 11.46 13.77
CA ASP A 65 5.06 10.45 14.55
C ASP A 65 4.16 9.46 15.30
N THR A 66 2.88 9.83 15.50
CA THR A 66 1.88 9.06 16.23
C THR A 66 0.53 9.12 15.53
N ASP A 67 -0.41 8.26 15.95
CA ASP A 67 -1.78 8.28 15.44
C ASP A 67 -2.42 9.68 15.60
N PRO A 68 -2.83 10.34 14.50
CA PRO A 68 -3.46 11.67 14.55
C PRO A 68 -4.92 11.63 15.03
N GLY A 69 -5.50 10.44 15.18
CA GLY A 69 -6.86 10.21 15.67
C GLY A 69 -7.95 10.35 14.59
N ASP A 70 -9.08 9.71 14.86
CA ASP A 70 -10.21 9.56 13.92
C ASP A 70 -10.67 10.87 13.28
N SER A 71 -10.88 11.92 14.07
CA SER A 71 -11.41 13.19 13.55
C SER A 71 -10.48 13.78 12.49
N THR A 72 -9.17 13.76 12.77
CA THR A 72 -8.14 14.24 11.83
C THR A 72 -8.14 13.40 10.55
N LEU A 73 -8.25 12.08 10.66
CA LEU A 73 -8.31 11.18 9.50
C LEU A 73 -9.57 11.41 8.65
N LEU A 74 -10.72 11.61 9.30
CA LEU A 74 -11.99 11.88 8.63
C LEU A 74 -11.96 13.22 7.90
N ASP A 75 -11.49 14.28 8.56
CA ASP A 75 -11.37 15.62 7.98
C ASP A 75 -10.44 15.58 6.77
N ARG A 76 -9.25 14.96 6.92
CA ARG A 76 -8.29 14.79 5.83
C ARG A 76 -8.87 13.98 4.66
N ALA A 77 -9.54 12.86 4.94
CA ALA A 77 -10.14 12.04 3.89
C ALA A 77 -11.18 12.83 3.08
N ALA A 78 -11.99 13.64 3.75
CA ALA A 78 -13.00 14.49 3.11
C ALA A 78 -12.36 15.63 2.30
N GLU A 79 -11.44 16.38 2.91
CA GLU A 79 -10.77 17.53 2.29
C GLU A 79 -9.97 17.12 1.05
N GLU A 80 -9.23 16.01 1.14
CA GLU A 80 -8.42 15.50 0.03
C GLU A 80 -9.21 14.55 -0.88
N SER A 81 -10.52 14.35 -0.66
CA SER A 81 -11.36 13.43 -1.46
C SER A 81 -10.77 12.01 -1.57
N ARG A 82 -10.18 11.51 -0.48
CA ARG A 82 -9.58 10.18 -0.39
C ARG A 82 -10.60 9.16 0.13
N VAL A 83 -10.42 7.91 -0.28
CA VAL A 83 -11.13 6.77 0.31
C VAL A 83 -10.37 6.35 1.57
N LEU A 84 -11.04 6.37 2.72
CA LEU A 84 -10.45 5.94 3.99
C LEU A 84 -10.42 4.41 4.06
N LEU A 85 -9.22 3.84 4.19
CA LEU A 85 -9.03 2.42 4.48
C LEU A 85 -8.72 2.26 5.96
N THR A 86 -9.46 1.37 6.62
CA THR A 86 -9.31 1.10 8.05
C THR A 86 -9.78 -0.31 8.39
N ARG A 87 -9.35 -0.82 9.55
CA ARG A 87 -9.91 -2.02 10.19
C ARG A 87 -10.85 -1.67 11.35
N ASP A 88 -11.01 -0.39 11.65
CA ASP A 88 -11.89 0.10 12.71
C ASP A 88 -13.28 0.33 12.11
N VAL A 89 -14.25 -0.43 12.62
CA VAL A 89 -15.64 -0.39 12.16
C VAL A 89 -16.25 1.00 12.37
N SER A 90 -16.02 1.61 13.55
CA SER A 90 -16.61 2.91 13.88
C SER A 90 -16.03 4.02 13.02
N LEU A 91 -14.72 3.98 12.76
CA LEU A 91 -14.07 4.93 11.87
C LEU A 91 -14.59 4.79 10.43
N ALA A 92 -14.73 3.56 9.92
CA ALA A 92 -15.26 3.30 8.59
C ALA A 92 -16.69 3.82 8.40
N GLU A 93 -17.56 3.62 9.40
CA GLU A 93 -18.97 4.05 9.39
C GLU A 93 -19.13 5.58 9.38
N ARG A 94 -18.17 6.31 9.96
CA ARG A 94 -18.20 7.77 10.05
C ARG A 94 -17.68 8.47 8.79
N ALA A 95 -16.90 7.77 7.97
CA ALA A 95 -16.33 8.31 6.75
C ALA A 95 -17.35 8.33 5.61
N SER A 96 -17.30 9.38 4.77
CA SER A 96 -18.19 9.48 3.60
C SER A 96 -17.84 8.48 2.50
N ARG A 97 -16.55 8.15 2.36
CA ARG A 97 -15.99 7.18 1.42
C ARG A 97 -14.98 6.32 2.16
N SER A 98 -15.27 5.05 2.35
CA SER A 98 -14.40 4.13 3.08
C SER A 98 -14.42 2.72 2.54
N VAL A 99 -13.37 1.97 2.86
CA VAL A 99 -13.39 0.52 2.83
C VAL A 99 -12.90 0.01 4.18
N LEU A 100 -13.77 -0.73 4.87
CA LEU A 100 -13.41 -1.53 6.02
C LEU A 100 -12.76 -2.82 5.51
N VAL A 101 -11.53 -3.11 5.93
CA VAL A 101 -10.84 -4.38 5.64
C VAL A 101 -10.84 -5.25 6.89
N ALA A 102 -11.04 -6.56 6.74
CA ALA A 102 -11.23 -7.47 7.86
C ALA A 102 -9.92 -8.15 8.27
N SER A 103 -9.21 -8.69 7.28
CA SER A 103 -7.99 -9.46 7.46
C SER A 103 -6.90 -8.65 8.17
N LYS A 104 -6.06 -9.35 8.94
CA LYS A 104 -4.82 -8.80 9.53
C LYS A 104 -3.63 -8.96 8.59
N ARG A 105 -3.77 -9.74 7.51
CA ARG A 105 -2.69 -10.11 6.61
C ARG A 105 -2.68 -9.15 5.40
N PRO A 106 -1.61 -8.38 5.18
CA PRO A 106 -1.59 -7.36 4.12
C PRO A 106 -1.95 -7.86 2.72
N LEU A 107 -1.53 -9.08 2.36
CA LEU A 107 -1.85 -9.67 1.06
C LEU A 107 -3.32 -10.10 0.94
N HIS A 108 -3.95 -10.48 2.06
CA HIS A 108 -5.39 -10.76 2.07
C HIS A 108 -6.20 -9.46 2.04
N GLN A 109 -5.71 -8.39 2.66
CA GLN A 109 -6.34 -7.06 2.57
C GLN A 109 -6.37 -6.55 1.12
N LEU A 110 -5.35 -6.83 0.31
CA LEU A 110 -5.36 -6.53 -1.13
C LEU A 110 -6.48 -7.27 -1.87
N ARG A 111 -6.67 -8.58 -1.62
CA ARG A 111 -7.80 -9.33 -2.17
C ARG A 111 -9.15 -8.78 -1.71
N GLU A 112 -9.24 -8.36 -0.46
CA GLU A 112 -10.46 -7.75 0.06
C GLU A 112 -10.80 -6.48 -0.73
N LEU A 113 -9.81 -5.64 -1.06
CA LEU A 113 -10.00 -4.50 -1.95
C LEU A 113 -10.41 -4.92 -3.37
N GLU A 114 -9.76 -5.93 -3.94
CA GLU A 114 -10.14 -6.47 -5.25
C GLU A 114 -11.60 -6.96 -5.26
N SER A 115 -12.02 -7.66 -4.21
CA SER A 115 -13.38 -8.20 -4.08
C SER A 115 -14.47 -7.13 -4.03
N VAL A 116 -14.11 -5.90 -3.65
CA VAL A 116 -15.01 -4.74 -3.63
C VAL A 116 -14.77 -3.77 -4.79
N GLY A 117 -14.04 -4.21 -5.83
CA GLY A 117 -13.96 -3.56 -7.13
C GLY A 117 -12.75 -2.66 -7.37
N PHE A 118 -11.67 -2.79 -6.61
CA PHE A 118 -10.42 -2.09 -6.90
C PHE A 118 -9.49 -2.91 -7.79
N ASP A 119 -8.87 -2.27 -8.77
CA ASP A 119 -7.91 -2.92 -9.67
C ASP A 119 -6.58 -3.12 -8.91
N ILE A 120 -6.29 -4.36 -8.51
CA ILE A 120 -5.05 -4.68 -7.78
C ILE A 120 -4.10 -5.45 -8.70
N ALA A 121 -3.11 -4.76 -9.22
CA ALA A 121 -2.00 -5.33 -9.97
C ALA A 121 -0.74 -4.51 -9.73
N LEU A 122 0.42 -5.16 -9.78
CA LEU A 122 1.69 -4.43 -9.69
C LEU A 122 1.99 -3.73 -11.03
N ASP A 123 2.34 -2.45 -10.95
CA ASP A 123 2.75 -1.68 -12.13
C ASP A 123 4.13 -2.08 -12.60
N GLU A 124 4.31 -2.37 -13.90
CA GLU A 124 5.63 -2.70 -14.44
C GLU A 124 6.66 -1.56 -14.25
N GLU A 125 6.16 -0.32 -14.23
CA GLU A 125 6.92 0.91 -14.03
C GLU A 125 6.39 1.61 -12.77
N PRO A 126 7.15 1.61 -11.65
CA PRO A 126 6.70 2.22 -10.42
C PRO A 126 6.44 3.73 -10.59
N THR A 127 5.20 4.16 -10.33
CA THR A 127 4.79 5.57 -10.43
C THR A 127 4.76 6.28 -9.08
N ARG A 128 4.81 5.52 -7.98
CA ARG A 128 4.74 6.00 -6.59
C ARG A 128 5.80 5.34 -5.73
N CYS A 129 6.33 6.11 -4.79
CA CYS A 129 7.32 5.64 -3.84
C CYS A 129 6.64 4.79 -2.76
N GLY A 130 7.02 3.51 -2.63
CA GLY A 130 6.48 2.62 -1.58
C GLY A 130 6.69 3.13 -0.14
N VAL A 131 7.68 4.02 0.05
CA VAL A 131 8.04 4.58 1.37
C VAL A 131 7.25 5.85 1.70
N CYS A 132 7.20 6.83 0.79
CA CYS A 132 6.63 8.16 1.09
C CYS A 132 5.50 8.59 0.15
N ASN A 133 5.03 7.73 -0.76
CA ASN A 133 4.01 8.04 -1.77
C ASN A 133 4.42 9.08 -2.85
N GLY A 134 5.60 9.69 -2.74
CA GLY A 134 6.12 10.65 -3.72
C GLY A 134 6.27 10.10 -5.14
N PRO A 135 6.33 10.95 -6.18
CA PRO A 135 6.49 10.52 -7.56
C PRO A 135 7.85 9.84 -7.77
N VAL A 136 7.84 8.82 -8.61
CA VAL A 136 9.02 8.01 -8.96
C VAL A 136 9.30 8.18 -10.45
N GLU A 137 10.58 8.32 -10.77
CA GLU A 137 11.08 8.45 -12.15
C GLU A 137 12.18 7.43 -12.42
N GLU A 138 12.31 6.99 -13.67
CA GLU A 138 13.42 6.13 -14.07
C GLU A 138 14.75 6.87 -13.88
N LEU A 139 15.70 6.18 -13.28
CA LEU A 139 17.04 6.70 -13.03
C LEU A 139 17.86 6.58 -14.31
N GLY A 140 18.23 7.72 -14.90
CA GLY A 140 19.08 7.73 -16.09
C GLY A 140 20.50 7.22 -15.84
N ASP A 141 21.17 6.79 -16.92
CA ASP A 141 22.47 6.12 -16.91
C ASP A 141 23.59 6.89 -16.18
N ASP A 142 23.53 8.23 -16.17
CA ASP A 142 24.56 9.09 -15.57
C ASP A 142 24.30 9.44 -14.09
N ALA A 143 23.18 9.01 -13.52
CA ALA A 143 22.82 9.36 -12.15
C ALA A 143 23.55 8.48 -11.13
N PRO A 144 23.97 9.02 -9.97
CA PRO A 144 24.72 8.25 -8.98
C PRO A 144 23.85 7.12 -8.42
N ILE A 145 24.32 5.87 -8.53
CA ILE A 145 23.63 4.69 -8.02
C ILE A 145 24.07 4.43 -6.57
N PRO A 146 23.16 4.31 -5.59
CA PRO A 146 23.51 3.97 -4.21
C PRO A 146 24.18 2.59 -4.12
N GLU A 147 25.10 2.39 -3.17
CA GLU A 147 25.83 1.12 -3.00
C GLU A 147 24.92 -0.10 -2.76
N TYR A 148 23.72 0.09 -2.24
CA TYR A 148 22.76 -0.99 -2.00
C TYR A 148 22.00 -1.42 -3.27
N ALA A 149 22.01 -0.61 -4.32
CA ALA A 149 21.28 -0.88 -5.55
C ALA A 149 22.14 -1.71 -6.51
N PRO A 150 21.53 -2.56 -7.37
CA PRO A 150 22.26 -3.29 -8.40
C PRO A 150 23.05 -2.34 -9.31
N SER A 151 24.30 -2.71 -9.60
CA SER A 151 25.21 -1.97 -10.48
C SER A 151 25.64 -2.82 -11.69
N ASP A 152 24.79 -3.75 -12.11
CA ASP A 152 25.03 -4.64 -13.27
C ASP A 152 24.86 -3.93 -14.63
N GLY A 153 24.23 -2.75 -14.64
CA GLY A 153 23.96 -1.96 -15.84
C GLY A 153 22.80 -2.50 -16.70
N GLU A 154 22.19 -3.60 -16.31
CA GLU A 154 21.04 -4.22 -17.00
C GLU A 154 19.73 -3.98 -16.22
N THR A 155 19.83 -3.86 -14.89
CA THR A 155 18.69 -3.63 -14.03
C THR A 155 18.21 -2.19 -14.15
N ARG A 156 16.96 -2.01 -14.60
CA ARG A 156 16.29 -0.70 -14.53
C ARG A 156 16.13 -0.26 -13.07
N LEU A 157 16.51 0.98 -12.81
CA LEU A 157 16.43 1.61 -11.51
C LEU A 157 15.44 2.77 -11.57
N TRP A 158 14.72 3.00 -10.49
CA TRP A 158 13.81 4.13 -10.35
C TRP A 158 14.11 4.87 -9.07
N ARG A 159 14.00 6.20 -9.08
CA ARG A 159 14.26 7.06 -7.92
C ARG A 159 13.02 7.87 -7.55
N CYS A 160 12.71 7.91 -6.26
CA CYS A 160 11.73 8.84 -5.73
C CYS A 160 12.29 10.27 -5.74
N ARG A 161 11.50 11.22 -6.24
CA ARG A 161 11.90 12.64 -6.27
C ARG A 161 11.86 13.34 -4.92
N ASP A 162 11.10 12.81 -3.97
CA ASP A 162 10.89 13.44 -2.66
C ASP A 162 11.89 12.94 -1.62
N CYS A 163 12.03 11.61 -1.47
CA CYS A 163 12.94 11.02 -0.48
C CYS A 163 14.25 10.48 -1.06
N GLY A 164 14.43 10.46 -2.38
CA GLY A 164 15.64 9.98 -3.04
C GLY A 164 15.83 8.46 -3.05
N GLN A 165 14.92 7.70 -2.44
CA GLN A 165 14.98 6.24 -2.38
C GLN A 165 15.02 5.63 -3.78
N VAL A 166 15.90 4.65 -3.99
CA VAL A 166 16.05 3.93 -5.26
C VAL A 166 15.39 2.55 -5.17
N PHE A 167 14.63 2.20 -6.20
CA PHE A 167 13.86 0.97 -6.34
C PHE A 167 14.29 0.23 -7.61
N TRP A 168 14.08 -1.09 -7.61
CA TRP A 168 14.29 -1.96 -8.76
C TRP A 168 13.42 -3.20 -8.63
N ARG A 169 13.19 -3.92 -9.73
CA ARG A 169 12.45 -5.19 -9.73
C ARG A 169 13.35 -6.34 -9.24
N GLY A 170 13.64 -6.32 -7.94
CA GLY A 170 14.41 -7.33 -7.22
C GLY A 170 13.59 -8.57 -6.82
N SER A 171 14.13 -9.39 -5.91
CA SER A 171 13.40 -10.54 -5.35
C SER A 171 12.12 -10.11 -4.64
N HIS A 172 12.17 -9.04 -3.83
CA HIS A 172 10.99 -8.56 -3.11
C HIS A 172 9.82 -8.22 -4.04
N TRP A 173 10.09 -7.56 -5.17
CA TRP A 173 9.06 -7.27 -6.17
C TRP A 173 8.44 -8.56 -6.71
N ARG A 174 9.28 -9.51 -7.13
CA ARG A 174 8.83 -10.82 -7.66
C ARG A 174 8.08 -11.62 -6.61
N ASP A 175 8.46 -11.54 -5.34
CA ASP A 175 7.76 -12.22 -4.25
C ASP A 175 6.37 -11.63 -4.01
N VAL A 176 6.23 -10.29 -4.07
CA VAL A 176 4.91 -9.64 -3.98
C VAL A 176 4.08 -9.98 -5.22
N GLU A 177 4.68 -9.98 -6.41
CA GLU A 177 4.03 -10.32 -7.69
C GLU A 177 3.54 -11.76 -7.73
N SER A 178 4.40 -12.74 -7.39
CA SER A 178 4.03 -14.16 -7.31
C SER A 178 2.92 -14.34 -6.29
N ARG A 179 3.01 -13.71 -5.12
CA ARG A 179 1.94 -13.79 -4.15
C ARG A 179 0.66 -13.20 -4.70
N LEU A 180 0.65 -12.02 -5.32
CA LEU A 180 -0.58 -11.47 -5.90
C LEU A 180 -1.19 -12.38 -6.99
N ASN A 181 -0.37 -13.06 -7.78
CA ASN A 181 -0.82 -13.96 -8.84
C ASN A 181 -1.23 -15.36 -8.34
N GLU A 182 -0.75 -15.81 -7.18
CA GLU A 182 -1.10 -17.10 -6.55
C GLU A 182 -2.35 -17.02 -5.68
N LEU A 183 -2.89 -15.82 -5.52
CA LEU A 183 -3.99 -15.51 -4.63
C LEU A 183 -5.35 -15.57 -5.34
#